data_AF-A0A2N3W2Y9-F1
#
_entry.id   AF-A0A2N3W2Y9-F1
#
_cell.length_a   1.000
_cell.length_b   1.000
_cell.length_c   1.000
_cell.angle_alpha   90.00
_cell.angle_beta   90.00
_cell.angle_gamma   90.00
#
_symmetry.space_group_name_H-M   'P 1'
#
loop_
_entity.id
_entity.type
_entity.pdbx_description
1 polymer ?
#
loop_
_entity_poly.entity_id
_entity_poly.type
_entity_poly.pdbx_seq_one_letter_code
_entity_poly.pdbx_strand_id
1 'polypeptide(L)'
;MSRNDLPSPTRVDQALDELLNTCRSSGRQPSVLDLARRFGLSNTTFRRNFPEVVSKIAAARRPQEAPVAPEGPSPNDRLIARNAKLRRANRELTATVNLAVAQIHRLSVENRQMRAELEAATGVTHLSDHIPSRRTPQ
;
A
#
# COMPACT_ATOMS: atom_id res chain seq x y z
N MET A 1 -5.67 17.61 -29.16
CA MET A 1 -6.65 17.02 -28.23
C MET A 1 -5.91 16.52 -26.99
N SER A 2 -6.50 16.72 -25.81
CA SER A 2 -5.83 17.13 -24.55
C SER A 2 -4.97 16.09 -23.81
N ARG A 3 -4.04 16.63 -23.01
CA ARG A 3 -2.98 15.98 -22.22
C ARG A 3 -3.41 15.55 -20.80
N ASN A 4 -4.71 15.38 -20.52
CA ASN A 4 -5.24 15.64 -19.18
C ASN A 4 -6.26 14.62 -18.62
N ASP A 5 -5.95 13.32 -18.65
CA ASP A 5 -6.53 12.31 -17.72
C ASP A 5 -5.80 10.97 -17.91
N LEU A 6 -4.54 10.89 -17.47
CA LEU A 6 -3.90 9.58 -17.38
C LEU A 6 -4.47 8.83 -16.16
N PRO A 7 -4.93 7.57 -16.33
CA PRO A 7 -5.43 6.78 -15.21
C PRO A 7 -4.30 6.51 -14.22
N SER A 8 -4.62 6.55 -12.92
CA SER A 8 -3.67 6.20 -11.86
C SER A 8 -3.06 4.82 -12.12
N PRO A 9 -1.73 4.64 -11.98
CA PRO A 9 -1.06 3.35 -12.18
C PRO A 9 -1.72 2.22 -11.38
N THR A 10 -2.13 2.49 -10.14
CA THR A 10 -2.81 1.52 -9.27
C THR A 10 -4.14 1.05 -9.85
N ARG A 11 -4.88 1.94 -10.52
CA ARG A 11 -6.17 1.61 -11.17
C ARG A 11 -5.95 0.77 -12.43
N VAL A 12 -4.85 1.02 -13.16
CA VAL A 12 -4.47 0.22 -14.34
C VAL A 12 -4.03 -1.18 -13.93
N ASP A 13 -3.26 -1.33 -12.86
CA ASP A 13 -2.86 -2.63 -12.32
C ASP A 13 -4.08 -3.44 -11.81
N GLN A 14 -5.02 -2.80 -11.11
CA GLN A 14 -6.26 -3.47 -10.69
C GLN A 14 -7.08 -3.95 -11.88
N ALA A 15 -7.24 -3.12 -12.91
CA ALA A 15 -7.96 -3.49 -14.13
C ALA A 15 -7.23 -4.58 -14.93
N LEU A 16 -5.90 -4.66 -14.85
CA LEU A 16 -5.11 -5.75 -15.42
C LEU A 16 -5.38 -7.06 -14.69
N ASP A 17 -5.41 -7.06 -13.36
CA ASP A 17 -5.67 -8.27 -12.56
C ASP A 17 -7.07 -8.83 -12.86
N GLU A 18 -8.07 -7.97 -12.96
CA GLU A 18 -9.44 -8.34 -13.35
C GLU A 18 -9.48 -8.94 -14.78
N LEU A 19 -8.76 -8.34 -15.73
CA LEU A 19 -8.67 -8.84 -17.10
C LEU A 19 -8.02 -10.23 -17.12
N LEU A 20 -6.92 -10.43 -16.40
CA LEU A 20 -6.23 -11.72 -16.33
C LEU A 20 -7.08 -12.80 -15.66
N ASN A 21 -7.90 -12.45 -14.67
CA ASN A 21 -8.81 -13.39 -14.02
C ASN A 21 -9.97 -13.79 -14.94
N THR A 22 -10.55 -12.83 -15.66
CA THR A 22 -11.63 -13.06 -16.62
C THR A 22 -11.15 -13.90 -17.81
N CYS A 23 -9.95 -13.63 -18.30
CA CYS A 23 -9.31 -14.42 -19.35
C CYS A 23 -9.05 -15.87 -18.93
N ARG A 24 -8.67 -16.10 -17.66
CA ARG A 24 -8.48 -17.45 -17.11
C ARG A 24 -9.79 -18.23 -17.01
N SER A 25 -10.90 -17.61 -16.61
CA SER A 25 -12.19 -18.30 -16.51
C SER A 25 -12.88 -18.50 -17.86
N SER A 26 -12.63 -17.62 -18.84
CA SER A 26 -13.24 -17.69 -20.17
C SER A 26 -12.39 -18.38 -21.24
N GLY A 27 -11.13 -18.71 -20.94
CA GLY A 27 -10.17 -19.25 -21.91
C GLY A 27 -9.71 -18.26 -22.99
N ARG A 28 -10.09 -16.97 -22.86
CA ARG A 28 -9.72 -15.92 -23.83
C ARG A 28 -8.34 -15.33 -23.49
N GLN A 29 -7.55 -15.02 -24.51
CA GLN A 29 -6.25 -14.38 -24.33
C GLN A 29 -6.37 -12.91 -23.88
N PRO A 30 -5.58 -12.44 -22.91
CA PRO A 30 -5.63 -11.05 -22.44
C PRO A 30 -5.13 -10.09 -23.51
N SER A 31 -5.69 -8.89 -23.62
CA SER A 31 -5.36 -7.94 -24.69
C SER A 31 -5.06 -6.53 -24.19
N VAL A 32 -3.92 -6.01 -24.65
CA VAL A 32 -3.48 -4.63 -24.39
C VAL A 32 -4.48 -3.63 -24.96
N LEU A 33 -5.09 -3.95 -26.10
CA LEU A 33 -6.09 -3.10 -26.73
C LEU A 33 -7.39 -3.05 -25.92
N ASP A 34 -7.81 -4.19 -25.36
CA ASP A 34 -9.04 -4.27 -24.54
C ASP A 34 -8.86 -3.45 -23.26
N LEU A 35 -7.66 -3.49 -22.65
CA LEU A 35 -7.33 -2.67 -21.50
C LEU A 35 -7.26 -1.17 -21.84
N ALA A 36 -6.64 -0.81 -22.97
CA ALA A 36 -6.59 0.59 -23.42
C ALA A 36 -7.98 1.18 -23.68
N ARG A 37 -8.89 0.40 -24.30
CA ARG A 37 -10.29 0.79 -24.53
C ARG A 37 -11.05 1.04 -23.24
N ARG A 38 -10.81 0.26 -22.19
CA ARG A 38 -11.45 0.42 -20.87
C ARG A 38 -11.13 1.77 -20.22
N PHE A 39 -9.99 2.36 -20.56
CA PHE A 39 -9.56 3.68 -20.09
C PHE A 39 -9.76 4.80 -21.12
N GLY A 40 -10.42 4.53 -22.25
CA GLY A 40 -10.64 5.52 -23.32
C GLY A 40 -9.34 6.00 -24.00
N LEU A 41 -8.25 5.23 -23.88
CA LEU A 41 -6.94 5.60 -24.42
C LEU A 41 -6.67 4.92 -25.77
N SER A 42 -5.94 5.63 -26.63
CA SER A 42 -5.36 4.99 -27.82
C SER A 42 -4.32 3.95 -27.40
N ASN A 43 -4.17 2.88 -28.19
CA ASN A 43 -3.20 1.82 -27.90
C ASN A 43 -1.75 2.36 -27.85
N THR A 44 -1.40 3.32 -28.73
CA THR A 44 -0.08 3.95 -28.74
C THR A 44 0.16 4.79 -27.48
N THR A 45 -0.85 5.54 -27.03
CA THR A 45 -0.79 6.30 -25.77
C THR A 45 -0.67 5.37 -24.57
N PHE A 46 -1.45 4.29 -24.53
CA PHE A 46 -1.41 3.31 -23.44
C PHE A 46 -0.04 2.64 -23.36
N ARG A 47 0.52 2.18 -24.49
CA ARG A 47 1.83 1.52 -24.54
C ARG A 47 2.98 2.43 -24.12
N ARG A 48 2.92 3.73 -24.43
CA ARG A 48 3.96 4.71 -24.06
C ARG A 48 3.95 5.03 -22.56
N ASN A 49 2.78 5.08 -21.94
CA ASN A 49 2.65 5.48 -20.53
C ASN A 49 2.68 4.30 -19.55
N PHE A 50 2.34 3.09 -20.01
CA PHE A 50 2.29 1.89 -19.17
C PHE A 50 3.07 0.71 -19.78
N PRO A 51 4.38 0.85 -20.07
CA PRO A 51 5.18 -0.22 -20.69
C PRO A 51 5.24 -1.48 -19.83
N GLU A 52 5.28 -1.33 -18.51
CA GLU A 52 5.29 -2.47 -17.56
C GLU A 52 4.01 -3.33 -17.67
N VAL A 53 2.85 -2.69 -17.83
CA VAL A 53 1.56 -3.38 -17.98
C VAL A 53 1.49 -4.14 -19.31
N VAL A 54 2.04 -3.55 -20.37
CA VAL A 54 2.16 -4.20 -21.69
C VAL A 54 3.03 -5.45 -21.61
N SER A 55 4.17 -5.39 -20.89
CA SER A 55 5.05 -6.53 -20.66
C SER A 55 4.36 -7.65 -19.89
N LYS A 56 3.59 -7.32 -18.84
CA LYS A 56 2.79 -8.31 -18.08
C LYS A 56 1.77 -9.05 -18.97
N ILE A 57 1.06 -8.33 -19.84
CA ILE A 57 0.10 -8.94 -20.78
C ILE A 57 0.82 -9.80 -21.83
N ALA A 58 1.97 -9.36 -22.33
CA ALA A 58 2.77 -10.14 -23.28
C ALA A 58 3.29 -11.45 -22.65
N ALA A 59 3.74 -11.40 -21.40
CA ALA A 59 4.16 -12.58 -20.65
C ALA A 59 2.99 -13.57 -20.43
N ALA A 60 1.80 -13.05 -20.10
CA ALA A 60 0.60 -13.89 -19.91
C ALA A 60 0.08 -14.55 -21.19
N ARG A 61 0.41 -14.00 -22.38
CA ARG A 61 0.07 -14.59 -23.68
C ARG A 61 1.00 -15.70 -24.13
N ARG A 62 2.21 -15.77 -23.57
CA ARG A 62 3.20 -16.74 -24.02
C ARG A 62 2.65 -18.14 -23.67
N PRO A 63 2.45 -19.04 -24.65
CA PRO A 63 2.21 -20.44 -24.33
C PRO A 63 3.37 -20.88 -23.45
N GLN A 64 3.08 -21.50 -22.30
CA GLN A 64 4.12 -22.27 -21.63
C GLN A 64 4.48 -23.41 -22.57
N GLU A 65 5.49 -23.19 -23.41
CA GLU A 65 6.30 -24.26 -23.96
C GLU A 65 6.67 -25.14 -22.76
N ALA A 66 6.22 -26.40 -22.78
CA ALA A 66 6.50 -27.35 -21.73
C ALA A 66 8.02 -27.33 -21.49
N PRO A 67 8.50 -26.85 -20.33
CA PRO A 67 9.93 -26.82 -20.10
C PRO A 67 10.37 -28.26 -19.87
N VAL A 68 11.34 -28.72 -20.64
CA VAL A 68 12.26 -29.75 -20.15
C VAL A 68 12.72 -29.26 -18.77
N ALA A 69 12.32 -29.99 -17.72
CA ALA A 69 12.43 -29.52 -16.34
C ALA A 69 13.86 -29.06 -16.03
N PRO A 70 14.10 -27.76 -15.76
CA PRO A 70 15.32 -27.39 -15.07
C PRO A 70 15.20 -27.91 -13.63
N GLU A 71 16.22 -28.58 -13.11
CA GLU A 71 16.32 -29.15 -11.75
C GLU A 71 16.31 -28.09 -10.62
N GLY A 72 15.71 -26.91 -10.83
CA GLY A 72 15.74 -25.81 -9.86
C GLY A 72 14.44 -25.02 -9.78
N PRO A 73 14.24 -24.29 -8.67
CA PRO A 73 13.04 -23.47 -8.46
C PRO A 73 12.94 -22.42 -9.57
N SER A 74 11.76 -22.35 -10.18
CA SER A 74 11.48 -21.44 -11.27
C SER A 74 11.65 -19.98 -10.82
N PRO A 75 11.89 -19.03 -11.74
CA PRO A 75 11.94 -17.61 -11.40
C PRO A 75 10.69 -17.14 -10.64
N ASN A 76 9.51 -17.71 -10.94
CA ASN A 76 8.27 -17.41 -10.25
C ASN A 76 8.28 -17.94 -8.80
N ASP A 77 8.80 -19.14 -8.56
CA ASP A 77 8.89 -19.71 -7.21
C ASP A 77 9.80 -18.87 -6.31
N ARG A 78 10.91 -18.35 -6.88
CA ARG A 78 11.80 -17.42 -6.16
C ARG A 78 11.11 -16.12 -5.81
N LEU A 79 10.29 -15.58 -6.71
CA LEU A 79 9.50 -14.36 -6.45
C LEU A 79 8.43 -14.60 -5.38
N ILE A 80 7.76 -15.75 -5.39
CA ILE A 80 6.77 -16.13 -4.37
C ILE A 80 7.45 -16.26 -3.00
N ALA A 81 8.59 -16.96 -2.92
CA ALA A 81 9.35 -17.13 -1.69
C ALA A 81 9.83 -15.77 -1.13
N ARG A 82 10.34 -14.89 -1.99
CA ARG A 82 10.76 -13.53 -1.60
C ARG A 82 9.58 -12.69 -1.11
N ASN A 83 8.45 -12.71 -1.81
CA ASN A 83 7.25 -12.00 -1.39
C ASN A 83 6.71 -12.52 -0.05
N ALA A 84 6.71 -13.83 0.16
CA ALA A 84 6.33 -14.43 1.43
C ALA A 84 7.23 -13.95 2.58
N LYS A 85 8.55 -13.90 2.35
CA LYS A 85 9.52 -13.35 3.32
C LYS A 85 9.24 -11.87 3.62
N LEU A 86 9.02 -11.05 2.59
CA LEU A 86 8.71 -9.62 2.76
C LEU A 86 7.41 -9.40 3.54
N ARG A 87 6.35 -10.18 3.24
CA ARG A 87 5.08 -10.11 3.99
C ARG A 87 5.23 -10.50 5.46
N ARG A 88 6.09 -11.47 5.77
CA ARG A 88 6.39 -11.85 7.16
C ARG A 88 7.10 -10.70 7.88
N ALA A 89 8.18 -10.18 7.30
CA ALA A 89 8.93 -9.06 7.87
C ALA A 89 8.07 -7.81 8.06
N ASN A 90 7.19 -7.50 7.09
CA ASN A 90 6.31 -6.35 7.18
C ASN A 90 5.28 -6.49 8.31
N ARG A 91 4.71 -7.68 8.52
CA ARG A 91 3.82 -7.97 9.65
C ARG A 91 4.53 -7.83 11.00
N GLU A 92 5.74 -8.36 11.09
CA GLU A 92 6.57 -8.26 12.30
C GLU A 92 6.91 -6.80 12.62
N LEU A 93 7.37 -6.04 11.64
CA LEU A 93 7.66 -4.62 11.81
C LEU A 93 6.43 -3.82 12.24
N THR A 94 5.27 -4.10 11.63
CA THR A 94 4.00 -3.46 12.00
C THR A 94 3.62 -3.76 13.45
N ALA A 95 3.78 -5.02 13.88
CA ALA A 95 3.52 -5.40 15.27
C ALA A 95 4.45 -4.67 16.25
N THR A 96 5.74 -4.56 15.92
CA THR A 96 6.73 -3.84 16.73
C THR A 96 6.41 -2.36 16.84
N VAL A 97 6.05 -1.71 15.72
CA VAL A 97 5.65 -0.29 15.71
C VAL A 97 4.42 -0.06 16.58
N ASN A 98 3.39 -0.92 16.45
CA ASN A 98 2.18 -0.81 17.27
C ASN A 98 2.48 -0.96 18.76
N LEU A 99 3.37 -1.90 19.12
CA LEU A 99 3.80 -2.08 20.50
C LEU A 99 4.55 -0.85 21.04
N ALA A 100 5.47 -0.29 20.24
CA ALA A 100 6.22 0.90 20.62
C ALA A 100 5.30 2.11 20.82
N VAL A 101 4.31 2.31 19.94
CA VAL A 101 3.29 3.35 20.08
C VAL A 101 2.52 3.19 21.39
N ALA A 102 2.05 1.97 21.71
CA ALA A 102 1.35 1.70 22.97
C ALA A 102 2.22 2.01 24.20
N GLN A 103 3.50 1.65 24.16
CA GLN A 103 4.45 1.96 25.23
C GLN A 103 4.67 3.46 25.40
N ILE A 104 4.83 4.21 24.31
CA ILE A 104 4.98 5.68 24.34
C ILE A 104 3.73 6.33 24.96
N HIS A 105 2.54 5.89 24.59
CA HIS A 105 1.29 6.39 25.19
C HIS A 105 1.23 6.13 26.68
N ARG A 106 1.57 4.90 27.12
CA ARG A 106 1.61 4.54 28.53
C ARG A 106 2.59 5.42 29.30
N LEU A 107 3.84 5.53 28.82
CA LEU A 107 4.86 6.37 29.44
C LEU A 107 4.45 7.85 29.50
N SER A 108 3.75 8.34 28.47
CA SER A 108 3.24 9.73 28.44
C SER A 108 2.15 9.98 29.49
N VAL A 109 1.32 8.97 29.79
CA VAL A 109 0.32 9.05 30.85
C VAL A 109 1.00 8.99 32.22
N GLU A 110 1.88 8.01 32.43
CA GLU A 110 2.64 7.85 33.68
C GLU A 110 3.48 9.09 33.99
N ASN A 111 4.15 9.68 32.99
CA ASN A 111 4.95 10.89 33.16
C ASN A 111 4.10 12.09 33.60
N ARG A 112 2.91 12.27 33.01
CA ARG A 112 1.98 13.33 33.44
C ARG A 112 1.50 13.13 34.86
N GLN A 113 1.20 11.89 35.25
CA GLN A 113 0.77 11.57 36.60
C GLN A 113 1.88 11.85 37.62
N MET A 114 3.10 11.36 37.37
CA MET A 114 4.25 11.60 38.25
C MET A 114 4.57 13.09 38.38
N ARG A 115 4.42 13.88 37.31
CA ARG A 115 4.57 15.34 37.38
C ARG A 115 3.52 15.99 38.27
N ALA A 116 2.25 15.60 38.14
CA ALA A 116 1.18 16.13 38.98
C ALA A 116 1.37 15.76 40.48
N GLU A 117 1.80 14.53 40.76
CA GLU A 117 2.13 14.08 42.12
C GLU A 117 3.30 14.88 42.72
N LEU A 118 4.34 15.14 41.92
CA LEU A 118 5.49 15.93 42.34
C LEU A 118 5.14 17.40 42.57
N GLU A 119 4.34 18.01 41.70
CA GLU A 119 3.82 19.37 41.86
C GLU A 119 2.97 19.51 43.13
N ALA A 120 2.08 18.54 43.39
CA ALA A 120 1.27 18.51 44.60
C ALA A 120 2.13 18.37 45.87
N ALA A 121 3.15 17.52 45.85
CA ALA A 121 4.06 17.33 46.98
C ALA A 121 4.97 18.55 47.25
N THR A 122 5.32 19.29 46.19
CA THR A 122 6.22 20.46 46.28
C THR A 122 5.46 21.79 46.43
N GLY A 123 4.13 21.79 46.34
CA GLY A 123 3.30 22.99 46.50
C GLY A 123 3.38 23.97 45.34
N VAL A 124 3.81 23.52 44.15
CA VAL A 124 3.90 24.37 42.95
C VAL A 124 2.49 24.69 42.45
N THR A 125 2.12 25.97 42.47
CA THR A 125 0.83 26.46 41.95
C THR A 125 1.04 27.06 40.57
N HIS A 126 0.29 26.60 39.56
CA HIS A 126 0.44 27.11 38.19
C HIS A 126 -0.31 28.43 38.02
N LEU A 127 0.31 29.39 37.32
CA LEU A 127 -0.30 30.70 37.04
C LEU A 127 -1.63 30.57 36.27
N SER A 128 -1.77 29.49 35.49
CA SER A 128 -2.99 29.09 34.78
C SER A 128 -4.20 28.93 35.71
N ASP A 129 -3.99 28.49 36.94
CA ASP A 129 -5.05 28.26 37.92
C ASP A 129 -5.58 29.58 38.52
N HIS A 130 -4.78 30.64 38.43
CA HIS A 130 -5.12 31.99 38.91
C HIS A 130 -5.65 32.92 37.81
N ILE A 131 -5.68 32.50 36.55
CA ILE A 131 -6.29 33.31 35.47
C ILE A 131 -7.77 32.88 35.36
N PRO A 132 -8.73 33.65 35.93
CA PRO A 132 -10.14 33.34 35.75
C PRO A 132 -10.47 33.42 34.26
N SER A 133 -10.91 32.28 33.70
CA SER A 133 -11.41 32.19 32.34
C SER A 133 -12.54 33.20 32.16
N ARG A 134 -12.24 34.33 31.51
CA ARG A 134 -13.24 35.33 31.12
C ARG A 134 -14.16 34.65 30.10
N ARG A 135 -15.25 34.07 30.59
CA ARG A 135 -16.38 33.65 29.77
C ARG A 135 -16.81 34.84 28.92
N THR A 136 -16.66 34.71 27.61
CA THR A 136 -17.32 35.55 26.62
C THR A 136 -18.82 35.33 26.71
N PRO A 137 -19.64 36.35 27.00
CA PRO A 137 -21.09 36.26 26.84
C PRO A 137 -21.45 36.38 25.35
N GLN A 138 -22.45 35.61 24.91
CA GLN A 138 -23.19 35.86 23.67
C GLN A 138 -24.14 37.05 23.86
#